data_AF-A0A348N0Z8-F1
#
_entry.id   AF-A0A348N0Z8-F1
#
_cell.length_a   1.000
_cell.length_b   1.000
_cell.length_c   1.000
_cell.angle_alpha   90.00
_cell.angle_beta   90.00
_cell.angle_gamma   90.00
#
_symmetry.space_group_name_H-M   'P 1'
#
loop_
_entity.id
_entity.type
_entity.pdbx_description
1 polymer ?
#
loop_
_entity_poly.entity_id
_entity_poly.type
_entity_poly.pdbx_seq_one_letter_code
_entity_poly.pdbx_strand_id
1 'polypeptide(L)'
;IVMSFIDTQQQFTQYLRQPDSAPLPEGIEPRRMHVYRDLFYNNIEGFIRQCFPVFYSICEHTMWHDMVRDFMSRHYCRSPLFNEISHEFLHYLADERQVDSDP
;
A
#
# COMPACT_ATOMS: atom_id res chain seq x y z
N ILE A 1 0.98 27.44 -12.91
CA ILE A 1 1.13 26.42 -13.97
C ILE A 1 0.11 25.35 -13.65
N VAL A 2 -0.85 25.06 -14.54
CA VAL A 2 -1.82 23.99 -14.31
C VAL A 2 -1.04 22.67 -14.33
N MET A 3 -1.07 21.91 -13.22
CA MET A 3 -0.46 20.57 -13.17
C MET A 3 -1.08 19.70 -14.26
N SER A 4 -0.27 18.89 -14.93
CA SER A 4 -0.80 17.96 -15.92
C SER A 4 -1.63 16.87 -15.22
N PHE A 5 -2.54 16.24 -15.94
CA PHE A 5 -3.32 15.12 -15.41
C PHE A 5 -2.41 14.01 -14.84
N ILE A 6 -1.26 13.77 -15.47
CA ILE A 6 -0.27 12.78 -15.03
C ILE A 6 0.32 13.17 -13.68
N ASP A 7 0.70 14.45 -13.49
CA ASP A 7 1.26 14.93 -12.23
C ASP A 7 0.25 14.81 -11.09
N THR A 8 -1.03 15.12 -11.35
CA THR A 8 -2.10 14.96 -10.36
C THR A 8 -2.30 13.49 -9.98
N GLN A 9 -2.29 12.57 -10.95
CA GLN A 9 -2.39 11.13 -10.67
C GLN A 9 -1.18 10.62 -9.86
N GLN A 10 0.02 11.13 -10.15
CA GLN A 10 1.24 10.78 -9.41
C GLN A 10 1.16 11.28 -7.97
N GLN A 11 0.81 12.54 -7.74
CA GLN A 11 0.63 13.08 -6.38
C GLN A 11 -0.44 12.33 -5.60
N PHE A 12 -1.58 12.04 -6.24
CA PHE A 12 -2.66 11.28 -5.61
C PHE A 12 -2.20 9.88 -5.18
N THR A 13 -1.57 9.14 -6.09
CA THR A 13 -1.08 7.78 -5.79
C THR A 13 0.08 7.78 -4.79
N GLN A 14 0.93 8.81 -4.79
CA GLN A 14 1.98 8.98 -3.80
C GLN A 14 1.40 9.21 -2.39
N TYR A 15 0.39 10.07 -2.27
CA TYR A 15 -0.31 10.30 -1.00
C TYR A 15 -1.01 9.03 -0.47
N LEU A 16 -1.59 8.22 -1.37
CA LEU A 16 -2.20 6.94 -0.97
C LEU A 16 -1.17 5.95 -0.40
N ARG A 17 0.04 5.92 -0.96
CA ARG A 17 1.11 4.99 -0.55
C ARG A 17 1.85 5.47 0.70
N GLN A 18 2.08 6.77 0.82
CA GLN A 18 2.90 7.36 1.89
C GLN A 18 2.24 8.63 2.45
N PRO A 19 1.10 8.50 3.16
CA PRO A 19 0.29 9.64 3.60
C PRO A 19 1.01 10.54 4.62
N ASP A 20 1.97 10.01 5.37
CA ASP A 20 2.67 10.77 6.42
C ASP A 20 3.83 11.60 5.88
N SER A 21 4.35 11.27 4.68
CA SER A 21 5.49 11.96 4.07
C SER A 21 5.13 12.71 2.78
N ALA A 22 4.05 12.35 2.10
CA ALA A 22 3.63 12.96 0.86
C ALA A 22 2.69 14.17 1.09
N PRO A 23 2.80 15.24 0.28
CA PRO A 23 1.90 16.37 0.38
C PRO A 23 0.48 15.98 -0.06
N LEU A 24 -0.53 16.56 0.59
CA LEU A 24 -1.91 16.44 0.16
C LEU A 24 -2.07 17.04 -1.25
N PRO A 25 -2.66 16.32 -2.22
CA PRO A 25 -2.85 16.85 -3.57
C PRO A 25 -3.71 18.12 -3.58
N GLU A 26 -3.31 19.11 -4.38
CA GLU A 26 -3.99 20.40 -4.46
C GLU A 26 -5.44 20.22 -4.96
N GLY A 27 -6.39 20.93 -4.32
CA GLY A 27 -7.80 20.88 -4.69
C GLY A 27 -8.58 19.65 -4.19
N ILE A 28 -7.96 18.75 -3.44
CA ILE A 28 -8.65 17.62 -2.79
C ILE A 28 -8.88 17.90 -1.30
N GLU A 29 -10.12 17.72 -0.87
CA GLU A 29 -10.50 17.85 0.54
C GLU A 29 -9.82 16.75 1.39
N PRO A 30 -9.13 17.09 2.50
CA PRO A 30 -8.40 16.12 3.33
C PRO A 30 -9.25 14.92 3.77
N ARG A 31 -10.53 15.17 4.10
CA ARG A 31 -11.48 14.12 4.50
C ARG A 31 -11.69 13.08 3.40
N ARG A 32 -11.81 13.51 2.14
CA ARG A 32 -11.98 12.59 1.00
C ARG A 32 -10.73 11.75 0.81
N MET A 33 -9.57 12.37 0.99
CA MET A 33 -8.30 11.65 0.89
C MET A 33 -8.16 10.57 1.97
N HIS A 34 -8.60 10.84 3.18
CA HIS A 34 -8.66 9.82 4.24
C HIS A 34 -9.53 8.63 3.84
N VAL A 35 -10.71 8.87 3.26
CA VAL A 35 -11.61 7.80 2.79
C VAL A 35 -10.93 6.95 1.72
N TYR A 36 -10.29 7.56 0.73
CA TYR A 36 -9.60 6.82 -0.33
C TYR A 36 -8.41 6.02 0.20
N ARG A 37 -7.64 6.59 1.13
CA ARG A 37 -6.53 5.90 1.79
C ARG A 37 -7.01 4.64 2.50
N ASP A 38 -8.03 4.76 3.34
CA ASP A 38 -8.55 3.63 4.11
C ASP A 38 -9.16 2.57 3.20
N LEU A 39 -9.91 2.97 2.17
CA LEU A 39 -10.49 2.06 1.18
C LEU A 39 -9.40 1.25 0.48
N PHE A 40 -8.35 1.92 -0.01
CA PHE A 40 -7.28 1.26 -0.75
C PHE A 40 -6.47 0.32 0.15
N TYR A 41 -6.15 0.77 1.37
CA TYR A 41 -5.48 -0.04 2.37
C TYR A 41 -6.29 -1.30 2.72
N ASN A 42 -7.56 -1.14 3.10
CA ASN A 42 -8.42 -2.26 3.51
C ASN A 42 -8.61 -3.28 2.38
N ASN A 43 -8.68 -2.82 1.12
CA ASN A 43 -8.78 -3.73 -0.02
C ASN A 43 -7.50 -4.55 -0.19
N ILE A 44 -6.32 -3.92 -0.14
CA ILE A 44 -5.03 -4.61 -0.27
C ILE A 44 -4.81 -5.57 0.91
N GLU A 45 -4.95 -5.07 2.13
CA GLU A 45 -4.80 -5.85 3.36
C GLU A 45 -5.75 -7.05 3.35
N GLY A 46 -7.03 -6.83 3.06
CA GLY A 46 -8.04 -7.88 3.07
C GLY A 46 -7.75 -8.96 2.04
N PHE A 47 -7.25 -8.58 0.87
CA PHE A 47 -6.86 -9.52 -0.17
C PHE A 47 -5.63 -10.35 0.21
N ILE A 48 -4.57 -9.71 0.69
CA ILE A 48 -3.36 -10.38 1.15
C ILE A 48 -3.72 -11.33 2.32
N ARG A 49 -4.50 -10.86 3.30
CA ARG A 49 -4.94 -11.66 4.44
C ARG A 49 -5.74 -12.89 4.02
N GLN A 50 -6.60 -12.75 3.01
CA GLN A 50 -7.37 -13.87 2.47
C GLN A 50 -6.47 -14.90 1.76
N CYS A 51 -5.43 -14.46 1.07
CA CYS A 51 -4.48 -15.35 0.39
C CYS A 51 -3.48 -16.00 1.34
N PHE A 52 -3.14 -15.34 2.45
CA PHE A 52 -2.13 -15.80 3.41
C PHE A 52 -2.68 -15.91 4.86
N PRO A 53 -3.77 -16.65 5.09
CA PRO A 53 -4.43 -16.67 6.40
C PRO A 53 -3.56 -17.27 7.52
N VAL A 54 -2.71 -18.25 7.18
CA VAL A 54 -1.79 -18.86 8.15
C VAL A 54 -0.67 -17.89 8.53
N PHE A 55 -0.06 -17.21 7.55
CA PHE A 55 0.98 -16.22 7.80
C PHE A 55 0.44 -15.05 8.64
N TYR A 56 -0.76 -14.56 8.33
CA TYR A 56 -1.46 -13.58 9.16
C TYR A 56 -1.64 -14.06 10.60
N SER A 57 -2.03 -15.32 10.81
CA SER A 57 -2.33 -15.84 12.15
C SER A 57 -1.13 -15.96 13.08
N ILE A 58 0.09 -16.02 12.54
CA ILE A 58 1.33 -16.12 13.32
C ILE A 58 2.05 -14.77 13.47
N CYS A 59 1.63 -13.75 12.72
CA CYS A 59 2.18 -12.40 12.82
C CYS A 59 1.60 -11.66 14.03
N GLU A 60 2.42 -10.84 14.70
CA GLU A 60 1.87 -9.82 15.59
C GLU A 60 1.01 -8.84 14.78
N HIS A 61 -0.10 -8.39 15.35
CA HIS A 61 -1.05 -7.49 14.69
C HIS A 61 -0.38 -6.20 14.17
N THR A 62 0.47 -5.57 14.98
CA THR A 62 1.23 -4.35 14.62
C THR A 62 2.16 -4.62 13.44
N MET A 63 2.97 -5.67 13.53
CA MET A 63 3.90 -6.11 12.51
C MET A 63 3.23 -6.44 11.17
N TRP A 64 2.05 -7.08 11.19
CA TRP A 64 1.28 -7.34 9.97
C TRP A 64 0.91 -6.04 9.25
N HIS A 65 0.33 -5.09 9.99
CA HIS A 65 -0.10 -3.83 9.39
C HIS A 65 1.08 -2.99 8.90
N ASP A 66 2.20 -2.98 9.62
CA ASP A 66 3.42 -2.31 9.20
C ASP A 66 4.00 -2.95 7.93
N MET A 67 3.97 -4.27 7.83
CA MET A 67 4.42 -4.99 6.64
C MET A 67 3.56 -4.70 5.41
N VAL A 68 2.24 -4.65 5.55
CA VAL A 68 1.34 -4.29 4.44
C VAL A 68 1.54 -2.83 4.02
N ARG A 69 1.78 -1.91 4.97
CA ARG A 69 2.11 -0.51 4.66
C ARG A 69 3.45 -0.40 3.94
N ASP A 70 4.45 -1.14 4.39
CA ASP A 70 5.77 -1.16 3.77
C ASP A 70 5.68 -1.67 2.32
N PHE A 71 4.97 -2.78 2.09
CA PHE A 71 4.63 -3.28 0.75
C PHE A 71 4.01 -2.18 -0.12
N MET A 72 2.95 -1.51 0.35
CA MET A 72 2.29 -0.44 -0.42
C MET A 72 3.22 0.73 -0.73
N SER A 73 4.18 1.02 0.15
CA SER A 73 5.06 2.18 0.05
C SER A 73 6.32 1.94 -0.81
N ARG A 74 6.85 0.71 -0.80
CA ARG A 74 8.12 0.34 -1.45
C ARG A 74 7.92 -0.44 -2.73
N HIS A 75 6.95 -1.36 -2.73
CA HIS A 75 6.77 -2.28 -3.83
C HIS A 75 6.04 -1.64 -5.00
N TYR A 76 6.68 -1.65 -6.17
CA TYR A 76 6.05 -1.25 -7.42
C TYR A 76 5.44 -2.47 -8.10
N CYS A 77 4.14 -2.68 -7.91
CA CYS A 77 3.42 -3.74 -8.61
C CYS A 77 3.64 -3.62 -10.12
N ARG A 78 4.12 -4.69 -10.74
CA ARG A 78 4.39 -4.80 -12.17
C ARG A 78 3.10 -5.03 -12.94
N SER A 79 2.08 -5.56 -12.26
CA SER A 79 0.74 -5.75 -12.79
C SER A 79 -0.29 -4.81 -12.16
N PRO A 80 -1.22 -4.27 -12.98
CA PRO A 80 -2.38 -3.54 -12.48
C PRO A 80 -3.52 -4.47 -12.01
N LEU A 81 -3.39 -5.80 -12.19
CA LEU A 81 -4.47 -6.74 -11.94
C LEU A 81 -4.54 -7.14 -10.46
N PHE A 82 -5.73 -7.00 -9.87
CA PHE A 82 -5.93 -7.21 -8.43
C PHE A 82 -5.65 -8.67 -8.00
N ASN A 83 -5.96 -9.63 -8.87
CA ASN A 83 -5.68 -11.05 -8.61
C ASN A 83 -4.18 -11.39 -8.57
N GLU A 84 -3.31 -10.47 -8.99
CA GLU A 84 -1.85 -10.66 -8.96
C GLU A 84 -1.19 -10.04 -7.72
N ILE A 85 -1.96 -9.31 -6.89
CA ILE A 85 -1.44 -8.69 -5.66
C ILE A 85 -0.78 -9.72 -4.72
N SER A 86 -1.32 -10.94 -4.62
CA SER A 86 -0.73 -11.99 -3.79
C SER A 86 0.66 -12.40 -4.27
N HIS A 87 0.89 -12.38 -5.59
CA HIS A 87 2.17 -12.73 -6.19
C HIS A 87 3.16 -11.57 -6.03
N GLU A 88 2.72 -10.33 -6.24
CA GLU A 88 3.53 -9.14 -5.97
C GLU A 88 3.93 -9.07 -4.49
N PHE A 89 3.04 -9.44 -3.58
CA PHE A 89 3.35 -9.51 -2.16
C PHE A 89 4.43 -10.55 -1.86
N LEU A 90 4.42 -11.71 -2.52
CA LEU A 90 5.50 -12.71 -2.39
C LEU A 90 6.83 -12.17 -2.92
N HIS A 91 6.83 -11.47 -4.06
CA HIS A 91 8.04 -10.83 -4.59
C HIS A 91 8.62 -9.81 -3.60
N TYR A 92 7.75 -8.98 -3.03
CA TYR A 92 8.16 -8.04 -1.99
C TYR A 92 8.79 -8.75 -0.77
N LEU A 93 8.15 -9.80 -0.26
CA LEU A 93 8.68 -10.57 0.88
C LEU A 93 10.05 -11.21 0.58
N ALA A 94 10.25 -11.69 -0.65
CA ALA A 94 11.46 -12.40 -1.03
C ALA A 94 12.64 -11.47 -1.33
N ASP A 95 12.39 -10.36 -2.03
CA ASP A 95 13.44 -9.60 -2.72
C ASP A 95 13.63 -8.18 -2.16
N GLU A 96 12.65 -7.62 -1.46
CA GLU A 96 12.62 -6.18 -1.10
C GLU A 96 12.53 -5.92 0.41
N ARG A 97 11.82 -6.79 1.14
CA ARG A 97 11.63 -6.62 2.58
C ARG A 97 12.94 -6.80 3.33
N GLN A 98 13.24 -5.86 4.23
CA GLN A 98 14.39 -5.94 5.13
C GLN A 98 13.96 -6.63 6.43
N VAL A 99 14.66 -7.73 6.77
CA VAL A 99 14.24 -8.79 7.70
C VAL A 99 14.45 -8.43 9.19
N ASP A 100 14.95 -7.24 9.52
CA ASP A 100 15.40 -6.92 10.88
C ASP A 100 14.32 -7.03 11.99
N SER A 101 13.03 -7.17 11.61
CA SER A 101 11.88 -7.36 12.51
C SER A 101 10.87 -8.41 12.02
N ASP A 102 11.30 -9.48 11.32
CA ASP A 102 10.42 -10.64 11.06
C ASP A 102 10.26 -11.53 12.31
N PRO A 103 9.12 -12.23 12.47
CA PRO A 103 8.85 -13.12 13.60
C PRO A 103 9.71 -14.40 13.55
#